data_AF-K7AH91-F1
#
_entry.id   AF-K7AH91-F1
#
_cell.length_a   1.000
_cell.length_b   1.000
_cell.length_c   1.000
_cell.angle_alpha   90.00
_cell.angle_beta   90.00
_cell.angle_gamma   90.00
#
_symmetry.space_group_name_H-M   'P 1'
#
loop_
_entity.id
_entity.type
_entity.pdbx_description
1 polymer ?
#
loop_
_entity_poly.entity_id
_entity_poly.type
_entity_poly.pdbx_seq_one_letter_code
_entity_poly.pdbx_strand_id
1 'polypeptide(L)'
;MISGATGANGAMAEVMVGLVAQHGLHVFISSDYLAGLLQLLFGIFKLSKFIRLVPYPVMLGFVNGLAIVIFLAQLGQFKVLDGLGDLV
;
A
#
# COMPACT_ATOMS: atom_id res chain seq x y z
N MET A 1 -14.39 -10.45 13.49
CA MET A 1 -14.13 -10.49 12.03
C MET A 1 -14.25 -9.07 11.52
N ILE A 2 -13.14 -8.32 11.56
CA ILE A 2 -13.07 -7.00 10.94
C ILE A 2 -12.48 -7.25 9.56
N SER A 3 -13.28 -6.92 8.54
CA SER A 3 -12.99 -7.05 7.12
C SER A 3 -11.57 -6.58 6.80
N GLY A 4 -10.76 -7.43 6.14
CA GLY A 4 -9.35 -7.19 5.82
C GLY A 4 -9.06 -6.02 4.86
N ALA A 5 -10.03 -5.14 4.60
CA ALA A 5 -9.87 -3.93 3.81
C ALA A 5 -9.12 -2.80 4.56
N THR A 6 -8.89 -2.92 5.88
CA THR A 6 -8.56 -1.79 6.76
C THR A 6 -7.08 -1.49 7.04
N GLY A 7 -6.13 -1.96 6.23
CA GLY A 7 -4.74 -1.49 6.35
C GLY A 7 -3.74 -2.11 5.39
N ALA A 8 -3.82 -3.43 5.20
CA ALA A 8 -2.97 -4.13 4.23
C ALA A 8 -3.24 -3.64 2.80
N ASN A 9 -4.51 -3.47 2.41
CA ASN A 9 -4.89 -2.91 1.12
C ASN A 9 -4.46 -1.44 0.96
N GLY A 10 -4.53 -0.65 2.04
CA GLY A 10 -4.06 0.73 2.04
C GLY A 10 -2.55 0.84 1.79
N ALA A 11 -1.77 -0.05 2.39
CA ALA A 11 -0.32 -0.12 2.19
C ALA A 11 0.03 -0.39 0.73
N MET A 12 -0.72 -1.31 0.10
CA MET A 12 -0.52 -1.62 -1.31
C MET A 12 -0.84 -0.43 -2.20
N ALA A 13 -1.96 0.27 -1.94
CA ALA A 13 -2.33 1.46 -2.71
C ALA A 13 -1.25 2.56 -2.63
N GLU A 14 -0.69 2.81 -1.44
CA GLU A 14 0.39 3.78 -1.26
C GLU A 14 1.65 3.43 -2.08
N VAL A 15 2.08 2.17 -2.03
CA VAL A 15 3.22 1.68 -2.81
C VAL A 15 2.95 1.79 -4.32
N MET A 16 1.73 1.48 -4.77
CA MET A 16 1.34 1.58 -6.17
C MET A 16 1.41 3.02 -6.68
N VAL A 17 0.92 3.99 -5.91
CA VAL A 17 0.99 5.42 -6.28
C VAL A 17 2.44 5.86 -6.44
N GLY A 18 3.33 5.48 -5.52
CA GLY A 18 4.76 5.77 -5.63
C GLY A 18 5.44 5.11 -6.83
N LEU A 19 5.09 3.85 -7.11
CA LEU A 19 5.65 3.09 -8.23
C LEU A 19 5.24 3.70 -9.58
N VAL A 20 3.96 4.02 -9.76
CA VAL A 20 3.44 4.64 -10.98
C VAL A 20 4.02 6.04 -11.18
N ALA A 21 4.18 6.82 -10.11
CA ALA A 21 4.76 8.15 -10.19
C ALA A 21 6.23 8.14 -10.67
N GLN A 22 7.00 7.10 -10.29
CA GLN A 22 8.42 7.01 -10.64
C GLN A 22 8.69 6.24 -11.94
N HIS A 23 7.95 5.18 -12.22
CA HIS A 23 8.24 4.23 -13.31
C HIS A 23 7.13 4.12 -14.36
N GLY A 24 6.01 4.85 -14.16
CA GLY A 24 4.86 4.82 -15.06
C GLY A 24 3.97 3.59 -14.87
N LEU A 25 2.81 3.63 -15.53
CA LEU A 25 1.76 2.62 -15.39
C LEU A 25 2.17 1.23 -15.92
N HIS A 26 3.03 1.18 -16.94
CA HIS A 26 3.41 -0.08 -17.58
C HIS A 26 4.16 -1.01 -16.61
N VAL A 27 5.09 -0.46 -15.82
CA VAL A 27 5.85 -1.22 -14.81
C VAL A 27 4.95 -1.71 -13.69
N PHE A 28 3.95 -0.92 -13.29
CA PHE A 28 2.95 -1.33 -12.30
C PHE A 28 2.18 -2.57 -12.77
N ILE A 29 1.63 -2.54 -13.99
CA ILE A 29 0.83 -3.65 -14.53
C ILE A 29 1.68 -4.92 -14.65
N SER A 30 2.93 -4.82 -15.15
CA SER A 30 3.84 -5.96 -15.20
C SER A 30 4.15 -6.53 -13.82
N SER A 31 4.31 -5.67 -12.81
CA SER A 31 4.58 -6.08 -11.43
C SER A 31 3.37 -6.73 -10.76
N ASP A 32 2.15 -6.27 -11.04
CA ASP A 32 0.91 -6.83 -10.49
C ASP A 32 0.67 -8.27 -10.99
N TYR A 33 0.87 -8.50 -12.29
CA TYR A 33 0.83 -9.87 -12.84
C TYR A 33 1.89 -10.78 -12.23
N LEU A 34 3.10 -10.27 -12.01
CA LEU A 34 4.16 -11.03 -11.36
C LEU A 34 3.81 -11.34 -9.89
N ALA A 35 3.28 -10.37 -9.16
CA ALA A 35 2.83 -10.55 -7.78
C ALA A 35 1.72 -11.60 -7.68
N GLY A 36 0.75 -11.57 -8.59
CA GLY A 36 -0.30 -12.59 -8.69
C GLY A 36 0.23 -13.99 -8.97
N LEU A 37 1.22 -14.11 -9.86
CA LEU A 37 1.89 -15.39 -10.14
C LEU A 37 2.62 -15.90 -8.89
N LEU A 38 3.36 -15.04 -8.19
CA LEU A 38 4.03 -15.39 -6.95
C LEU A 38 3.02 -15.83 -5.87
N GLN A 39 1.89 -15.14 -5.77
CA GLN A 39 0.82 -15.49 -4.81
C GLN A 39 0.22 -16.87 -5.10
N LEU A 40 0.03 -17.23 -6.37
CA LEU A 40 -0.39 -18.57 -6.77
C LEU A 40 0.64 -19.62 -6.37
N LEU A 41 1.93 -19.38 -6.62
CA LEU A 41 3.00 -20.28 -6.20
C LEU A 41 3.03 -20.47 -4.68
N PHE A 42 2.98 -19.37 -3.91
CA PHE A 42 2.92 -19.43 -2.44
C PHE A 42 1.71 -20.22 -1.93
N GLY A 43 0.56 -20.11 -2.62
CA GLY A 43 -0.65 -20.88 -2.33
C GLY A 43 -0.47 -22.38 -2.59
N ILE A 44 0.09 -22.76 -3.74
CA ILE A 44 0.33 -24.16 -4.13
C ILE A 44 1.31 -24.83 -3.16
N PHE A 45 2.40 -24.15 -2.82
CA PHE A 45 3.41 -24.68 -1.91
C PHE A 45 3.05 -24.55 -0.42
N LYS A 46 1.88 -23.98 -0.08
CA LYS A 46 1.40 -23.78 1.30
C LYS A 46 2.39 -23.01 2.18
N LEU A 47 3.10 -22.04 1.59
CA LEU A 47 4.07 -21.20 2.30
C LEU A 47 3.42 -20.18 3.25
N SER A 48 2.09 -20.11 3.30
CA SER A 48 1.35 -19.23 4.22
C SER A 48 1.68 -19.47 5.70
N LYS A 49 2.19 -20.66 6.06
CA LYS A 49 2.61 -20.97 7.43
C LYS A 49 3.77 -20.10 7.92
N PHE A 50 4.62 -19.60 7.02
CA PHE A 50 5.80 -18.79 7.36
C PHE A 50 5.45 -17.38 7.85
N ILE A 51 4.24 -16.88 7.60
CA ILE A 51 3.76 -15.58 8.11
C ILE A 51 3.80 -15.54 9.65
N ARG A 52 3.71 -16.69 10.32
CA ARG A 52 3.79 -16.78 11.79
C ARG A 52 5.17 -16.47 12.37
N LEU A 53 6.21 -16.38 11.54
CA LEU A 53 7.56 -16.02 11.96
C LEU A 53 7.71 -14.50 12.14
N VAL A 54 6.74 -13.70 11.68
CA VAL A 54 6.80 -12.24 11.80
C VAL A 54 6.55 -11.82 13.26
N PRO A 55 7.52 -11.15 13.92
CA PRO A 55 7.35 -10.72 15.30
C PRO A 55 6.25 -9.66 15.45
N TYR A 56 5.51 -9.71 16.57
CA TYR A 56 4.47 -8.72 16.89
C TYR A 56 4.94 -7.25 16.85
N PRO A 57 6.15 -6.90 17.32
CA PRO A 57 6.66 -5.53 17.23
C PRO A 57 6.77 -5.00 15.80
N VAL A 58 7.07 -5.85 14.82
CA VAL A 58 7.18 -5.46 13.40
C VAL A 58 5.81 -5.10 12.84
N MET A 59 4.77 -5.88 13.18
CA MET A 59 3.40 -5.59 12.75
C MET A 59 2.89 -4.27 13.34
N LEU A 60 3.18 -4.00 14.61
CA LEU A 60 2.83 -2.72 15.24
C LEU A 60 3.57 -1.53 14.61
N GLY A 61 4.86 -1.67 14.35
CA GLY A 61 5.66 -0.65 13.67
C GLY A 61 5.13 -0.34 12.26
N PHE A 62 4.78 -1.39 11.51
CA PHE A 62 4.20 -1.26 10.17
C PHE A 62 2.87 -0.49 10.18
N VAL A 63 1.93 -0.85 11.07
CA VAL A 63 0.62 -0.18 11.14
C VAL A 63 0.77 1.28 11.59
N ASN A 64 1.65 1.59 12.54
CA ASN A 64 1.93 2.96 12.95
C ASN A 64 2.54 3.79 11.81
N GLY A 65 3.49 3.22 11.07
CA GLY A 65 4.08 3.88 9.91
C GLY A 65 3.05 4.18 8.82
N LEU A 66 2.21 3.19 8.49
CA LEU A 66 1.11 3.34 7.53
C LEU A 66 0.12 4.44 7.95
N ALA A 67 -0.25 4.49 9.24
CA ALA A 67 -1.14 5.54 9.74
C ALA A 67 -0.57 6.94 9.51
N ILE A 68 0.75 7.12 9.70
CA ILE A 68 1.44 8.39 9.45
C ILE A 68 1.41 8.73 7.95
N VAL A 69 1.73 7.78 7.06
CA VAL A 69 1.74 8.11 5.63
C VAL A 69 0.35 8.41 5.09
N ILE A 70 -0.68 7.65 5.51
CA ILE A 70 -2.06 7.97 5.15
C ILE A 70 -2.46 9.36 5.66
N PHE A 71 -2.11 9.70 6.91
CA PHE A 71 -2.39 11.03 7.46
C PHE A 71 -1.70 12.14 6.64
N LEU A 72 -0.43 11.96 6.28
CA LEU A 72 0.30 12.91 5.44
C LEU A 72 -0.30 13.04 4.03
N ALA A 73 -0.73 11.94 3.42
CA ALA A 73 -1.39 11.94 2.11
C ALA A 73 -2.73 12.71 2.16
N GLN A 74 -3.45 12.62 3.27
CA GLN A 74 -4.71 13.36 3.48
C GLN A 74 -4.49 14.87 3.63
N LEU A 75 -3.36 15.33 4.21
CA LEU A 75 -3.05 16.76 4.32
C LEU A 75 -3.03 17.47 2.96
N GLY A 76 -2.59 16.77 1.90
CA GLY A 76 -2.62 17.31 0.53
C GLY A 76 -4.04 17.60 0.01
N GLN A 77 -5.07 16.92 0.54
CA GLN A 77 -6.46 17.14 0.14
C GLN A 77 -7.07 18.41 0.75
N PHE A 78 -6.45 18.97 1.79
CA PHE A 78 -6.90 20.23 2.40
C PHE A 78 -6.39 21.47 1.65
N LYS A 79 -5.47 21.32 0.69
CA LYS A 79 -5.06 22.42 -0.20
C LYS A 79 -6.19 22.70 -1.18
N VAL A 80 -7.04 23.65 -0.85
CA VAL A 80 -8.14 24.13 -1.71
C VAL A 80 -7.58 25.22 -2.61
N LEU A 81 -7.83 25.12 -3.92
CA LEU A 81 -7.55 26.21 -4.85
C LEU A 81 -8.42 27.41 -4.45
N ASP A 82 -7.81 28.58 -4.24
CA ASP A 82 -8.57 29.81 -4.09
C ASP A 82 -9.30 30.12 -5.42
N GLY A 83 -10.35 30.96 -5.38
CA GLY A 83 -11.23 31.25 -6.53
C GLY A 83 -10.54 31.83 -7.78
N LEU A 84 -9.23 32.09 -7.72
CA LEU A 84 -8.36 32.58 -8.78
C LEU A 84 -7.44 31.49 -9.37
N GLY A 85 -7.51 30.26 -8.88
CA GLY A 85 -6.71 29.12 -9.38
C GLY A 85 -5.28 29.05 -8.84
N ASP A 86 -4.96 29.80 -7.78
CA ASP A 86 -3.65 29.73 -7.11
C ASP A 86 -3.69 28.82 -5.87
N LEU A 87 -2.52 28.27 -5.54
CA LEU A 87 -2.34 27.23 -4.53
C LEU A 87 -2.14 27.88 -3.16
N VAL A 88 -3.16 27.90 -2.31
CA VAL A 88 -3.04 28.28 -0.88
C VAL A 88 -2.70 27.06 -0.02
#